data_AF-A0A7C1DFX1-F1
#
_entry.id   AF-A0A7C1DFX1-F1
#
_cell.length_a   1.000
_cell.length_b   1.000
_cell.length_c   1.000
_cell.angle_alpha   90.00
_cell.angle_beta   90.00
_cell.angle_gamma   90.00
#
_symmetry.space_group_name_H-M   'P 1'
#
loop_
_entity.id
_entity.type
_entity.pdbx_description
1 polymer ?
#
loop_
_entity_poly.entity_id
_entity_poly.type
_entity_poly.pdbx_seq_one_letter_code
_entity_poly.pdbx_strand_id
1 'polypeptide(L)'
;MPELIPNEKFASDLERIKSNKVLVKKVAKCLHFLEQNPSYSGLNLERIVNDPTAWSARVDKKYRLSFEPSAYCESGAPDWTQSIRLLRVLDHDDLYKNPH
;
A
#
# COMPACT_ATOMS: atom_id res chain seq x y z
N MET A 1 12.95 -9.41 -3.59
CA MET A 1 11.56 -9.13 -3.18
C MET A 1 11.64 -8.10 -2.08
N PRO A 2 10.90 -6.99 -2.16
CA PRO A 2 10.96 -5.95 -1.16
C PRO A 2 10.43 -6.46 0.18
N GLU A 3 11.13 -6.13 1.26
CA GLU A 3 10.60 -6.34 2.61
C GLU A 3 9.46 -5.34 2.87
N LEU A 4 8.32 -5.83 3.36
CA LEU A 4 7.18 -4.98 3.71
C LEU A 4 7.23 -4.62 5.20
N ILE A 5 7.43 -3.34 5.52
CA ILE A 5 7.62 -2.85 6.89
C ILE A 5 6.36 -2.10 7.32
N PRO A 6 5.51 -2.67 8.19
CA PRO A 6 4.31 -2.00 8.67
C PRO A 6 4.63 -0.90 9.68
N ASN A 7 3.89 0.21 9.64
CA ASN A 7 3.87 1.19 10.72
C ASN A 7 2.71 0.94 11.72
N GLU A 8 2.68 1.72 12.80
CA GLU A 8 1.67 1.58 13.87
C GLU A 8 0.24 1.85 13.39
N LYS A 9 0.05 2.78 12.45
CA LYS A 9 -1.27 3.13 11.93
C LYS A 9 -1.81 2.07 10.98
N PHE A 10 -0.96 1.48 10.14
CA PHE A 10 -1.26 0.32 9.33
C PHE A 10 -1.71 -0.86 10.22
N ALA A 11 -0.96 -1.15 11.29
CA ALA A 11 -1.34 -2.19 12.24
C ALA A 11 -2.71 -1.87 12.90
N SER A 12 -2.94 -0.62 13.27
CA SER A 12 -4.23 -0.17 13.81
C SER A 12 -5.37 -0.30 12.81
N ASP A 13 -5.15 -0.02 11.54
CA ASP A 13 -6.14 -0.20 10.47
C ASP A 13 -6.49 -1.68 10.28
N LEU A 14 -5.50 -2.58 10.29
CA LEU A 14 -5.73 -4.03 10.24
C LEU A 14 -6.59 -4.51 11.42
N GLU A 15 -6.33 -4.00 12.62
CA GLU A 15 -7.12 -4.33 13.81
C GLU A 15 -8.58 -3.87 13.67
N ARG A 16 -8.84 -2.74 13.01
CA ARG A 16 -10.20 -2.25 12.75
C ARG A 16 -10.95 -3.13 11.76
N ILE A 17 -10.25 -3.70 10.76
CA ILE A 17 -10.88 -4.52 9.72
C ILE A 17 -10.84 -6.03 10.00
N LYS A 18 -10.24 -6.49 11.10
CA LYS A 18 -9.99 -7.92 11.41
C LYS A 18 -11.24 -8.81 11.44
N SER A 19 -12.40 -8.23 11.73
CA SER A 19 -13.71 -8.91 11.72
C SER A 19 -14.21 -9.16 10.29
N ASN A 20 -13.82 -8.34 9.32
CA ASN A 20 -14.16 -8.49 7.91
C ASN A 20 -13.17 -9.42 7.20
N LYS A 21 -13.40 -10.73 7.32
CA LYS A 21 -12.52 -11.77 6.75
C LYS A 21 -12.33 -11.67 5.24
N VAL A 22 -13.33 -11.17 4.51
CA VAL A 22 -13.23 -10.97 3.06
C VAL A 22 -12.23 -9.86 2.75
N LEU A 23 -12.33 -8.72 3.43
CA LEU A 23 -11.41 -7.61 3.24
C LEU A 23 -9.98 -7.99 3.66
N VAL A 24 -9.81 -8.67 4.80
CA VAL A 24 -8.50 -9.16 5.26
C VAL A 24 -7.84 -10.05 4.20
N LYS A 25 -8.58 -10.98 3.56
CA LYS A 25 -8.05 -11.82 2.48
C LYS A 25 -7.61 -10.99 1.26
N LYS A 26 -8.34 -9.93 0.91
CA LYS A 26 -7.98 -9.04 -0.19
C LYS A 26 -6.73 -8.23 0.13
N VAL A 27 -6.61 -7.71 1.35
CA VAL A 27 -5.39 -7.02 1.82
C VAL A 27 -4.20 -7.97 1.77
N ALA A 28 -4.32 -9.18 2.32
CA ALA A 28 -3.26 -10.19 2.27
C ALA A 28 -2.84 -10.53 0.83
N LYS A 29 -3.80 -10.66 -0.10
CA LYS A 29 -3.52 -10.88 -1.52
C LYS A 29 -2.79 -9.68 -2.15
N CYS A 30 -3.18 -8.46 -1.80
CA CYS A 30 -2.53 -7.25 -2.26
C CYS A 30 -1.08 -7.17 -1.75
N LEU A 31 -0.85 -7.45 -0.47
CA LEU A 31 0.49 -7.51 0.13
C LEU A 31 1.35 -8.58 -0.52
N HIS A 32 0.80 -9.78 -0.77
CA HIS A 32 1.51 -10.85 -1.46
C HIS A 32 1.96 -10.42 -2.86
N PHE A 33 1.09 -9.78 -3.65
CA PHE A 33 1.53 -9.26 -4.94
C PHE A 33 2.54 -8.13 -4.81
N LEU A 34 2.39 -7.25 -3.84
CA LEU A 34 3.34 -6.17 -3.60
C LEU A 34 4.74 -6.72 -3.22
N GLU A 35 4.81 -7.80 -2.45
CA GLU A 35 6.09 -8.44 -2.09
C GLU A 35 6.69 -9.27 -3.25
N GLN A 36 5.86 -10.00 -3.99
CA GLN A 36 6.36 -10.93 -5.01
C GLN A 36 6.60 -10.26 -6.36
N ASN A 37 5.75 -9.31 -6.74
CA ASN A 37 5.79 -8.60 -8.00
C ASN A 37 5.14 -7.19 -7.88
N PRO A 38 5.87 -6.20 -7.34
CA PRO A 38 5.41 -4.81 -7.27
C PRO A 38 4.92 -4.23 -8.60
N SER A 39 5.44 -4.72 -9.74
CA SER A 39 5.02 -4.30 -11.07
C SER A 39 3.76 -4.98 -11.60
N TYR A 40 3.11 -5.83 -10.79
CA TYR A 40 1.89 -6.51 -11.19
C TYR A 40 0.78 -5.51 -11.52
N SER A 41 0.31 -5.50 -12.77
CA SER A 41 -0.69 -4.54 -13.26
C SER A 41 -2.00 -4.55 -12.46
N GLY A 42 -2.36 -5.69 -11.85
CA GLY A 42 -3.54 -5.79 -10.99
C GLY A 42 -3.46 -4.97 -9.71
N LEU A 43 -2.27 -4.57 -9.26
CA LEU A 43 -2.10 -3.67 -8.10
C LEU A 43 -2.63 -2.26 -8.39
N ASN A 44 -2.68 -1.84 -9.66
CA ASN A 44 -3.06 -0.49 -10.08
C ASN A 44 -2.34 0.57 -9.24
N LEU A 45 -1.00 0.56 -9.30
CA LEU A 45 -0.18 1.49 -8.52
C LEU A 45 -0.38 2.92 -9.00
N GLU A 46 -0.75 3.80 -8.07
CA GLU A 46 -1.00 5.21 -8.33
C GLU A 46 -0.23 6.05 -7.30
N ARG A 47 0.47 7.10 -7.76
CA ARG A 47 1.11 8.06 -6.86
C ARG A 47 0.02 8.90 -6.17
N ILE A 48 0.11 9.08 -4.86
CA ILE A 48 -0.88 9.87 -4.12
C ILE A 48 -0.65 11.35 -4.45
N VAL A 49 -1.66 12.02 -5.00
CA VAL A 49 -1.52 13.42 -5.47
C VAL A 49 -1.20 14.38 -4.33
N ASN A 50 -1.80 14.16 -3.16
CA ASN A 50 -1.62 15.01 -1.98
C ASN A 50 -0.31 14.72 -1.22
N ASP A 51 0.40 13.66 -1.59
CA ASP A 51 1.68 13.30 -1.00
C ASP A 51 2.58 12.59 -2.03
N PRO A 52 3.55 13.31 -2.62
CA PRO A 52 4.39 12.76 -3.68
C PRO A 52 5.33 11.66 -3.19
N THR A 53 5.57 11.48 -1.89
CA THR A 53 6.41 10.36 -1.41
C THR A 53 5.65 9.04 -1.35
N ALA A 54 4.32 9.11 -1.27
CA ALA A 54 3.45 7.95 -1.09
C ALA A 54 2.79 7.44 -2.38
N TRP A 55 2.56 6.15 -2.38
CA TRP A 55 1.89 5.39 -3.43
C TRP A 55 0.69 4.67 -2.86
N SER A 56 -0.26 4.33 -3.73
CA SER A 56 -1.43 3.54 -3.38
C SER A 56 -1.55 2.32 -4.30
N ALA A 57 -1.93 1.19 -3.71
CA ALA A 57 -2.37 0.00 -4.43
C ALA A 57 -3.86 -0.25 -4.18
N ARG A 58 -4.54 -0.75 -5.21
CA ARG A 58 -5.96 -1.10 -5.13
C ARG A 58 -6.16 -2.45 -4.43
N VAL A 59 -6.79 -2.42 -3.26
CA VAL A 59 -7.23 -3.64 -2.56
C VAL A 59 -8.57 -4.10 -3.14
N ASP A 60 -9.52 -3.18 -3.29
CA ASP A 60 -10.76 -3.40 -4.05
C ASP A 60 -11.36 -2.08 -4.55
N LYS A 61 -12.65 -2.07 -4.92
CA LYS A 61 -13.31 -0.86 -5.40
C LYS A 61 -13.28 0.27 -4.36
N LYS A 62 -13.40 -0.05 -3.07
CA LYS A 62 -13.48 0.92 -1.98
C LYS A 62 -12.14 1.15 -1.29
N TYR A 63 -11.40 0.08 -1.00
CA TYR A 63 -10.19 0.15 -0.17
C TYR A 63 -8.91 0.31 -0.98
N ARG A 64 -7.95 0.99 -0.37
CA ARG A 64 -6.59 1.22 -0.85
C ARG A 64 -5.59 0.87 0.25
N LEU A 65 -4.44 0.39 -0.18
CA LEU A 65 -3.24 0.23 0.64
C LEU A 65 -2.31 1.38 0.27
N SER A 66 -1.92 2.22 1.21
CA SER A 66 -0.86 3.21 0.98
C SER A 66 0.48 2.75 1.50
N PHE A 67 1.55 3.14 0.81
CA PHE A 67 2.91 2.76 1.15
C PHE A 67 3.94 3.72 0.56
N GLU A 68 5.17 3.64 1.05
CA GLU A 68 6.32 4.41 0.55
C GLU A 68 7.48 3.47 0.18
N PRO A 69 8.05 3.61 -1.02
CA PRO A 69 9.33 3.00 -1.36
C PRO A 69 10.45 3.59 -0.50
N SER A 70 11.36 2.76 0.00
CA SER A 70 12.54 3.24 0.77
C SER A 70 13.61 3.89 -0.10
N ALA A 71 13.61 3.63 -1.41
CA ALA A 71 14.55 4.20 -2.36
C ALA A 71 13.91 4.42 -3.74
N TYR A 72 14.59 5.24 -4.54
CA TYR A 72 14.22 5.58 -5.90
C TYR A 72 15.44 5.41 -6.80
N CYS A 73 15.21 4.93 -8.03
CA CYS A 73 16.24 4.88 -9.06
C CYS A 73 16.59 6.29 -9.57
N GLU A 74 17.72 6.45 -10.25
CA GLU A 74 18.14 7.73 -10.86
C GLU A 74 17.10 8.32 -11.82
N SER A 75 16.26 7.47 -12.42
CA SER A 75 15.14 7.87 -13.28
C SER A 75 13.96 8.50 -12.54
N GLY A 76 13.98 8.50 -11.20
CA GLY A 76 12.89 8.98 -10.34
C GLY A 76 11.76 7.95 -10.12
N ALA A 77 11.87 6.76 -10.70
CA ALA A 77 10.96 5.65 -10.42
C ALA A 77 11.30 5.00 -9.06
N PRO A 78 10.32 4.47 -8.31
CA PRO A 78 10.60 3.68 -7.11
C PRO A 78 11.50 2.48 -7.40
N ASP A 79 12.47 2.24 -6.52
CA ASP A 79 13.22 0.99 -6.52
C ASP A 79 12.41 -0.09 -5.80
N TRP A 80 11.66 -0.85 -6.59
CA TRP A 80 10.81 -1.95 -6.14
C TRP A 80 11.58 -3.15 -5.56
N THR A 81 12.91 -3.15 -5.61
CA THR A 81 13.74 -4.18 -4.98
C THR A 81 14.05 -3.88 -3.52
N GLN A 82 13.94 -2.60 -3.11
CA GLN A 82 14.18 -2.13 -1.75
C GLN A 82 12.94 -2.23 -0.88
N SER A 83 13.10 -2.10 0.44
CA SER A 83 11.98 -2.21 1.37
C SER A 83 10.86 -1.20 1.09
N ILE A 84 9.63 -1.57 1.44
CA ILE A 84 8.43 -0.76 1.28
C ILE A 84 7.82 -0.54 2.67
N ARG A 85 7.63 0.71 3.06
CA ARG A 85 6.96 1.08 4.31
C ARG A 85 5.45 1.10 4.08
N LEU A 86 4.70 0.27 4.80
CA LEU A 86 3.23 0.25 4.72
C LEU A 86 2.67 1.35 5.63
N LEU A 87 1.88 2.25 5.06
CA LEU A 87 1.36 3.41 5.77
C LEU A 87 -0.04 3.17 6.34
N ARG A 88 -1.03 2.87 5.49
CA ARG A 88 -2.44 2.77 5.88
C ARG A 88 -3.22 1.77 5.02
N VAL A 89 -4.34 1.29 5.55
CA VAL A 89 -5.40 0.62 4.77
C VAL A 89 -6.71 1.35 5.03
N LEU A 90 -7.14 2.15 4.05
CA LEU A 90 -8.31 3.01 4.17
C LEU A 90 -9.21 2.89 2.96
N ASP A 91 -10.41 3.44 3.06
CA ASP A 91 -11.16 3.70 1.85
C ASP A 91 -10.52 4.82 1.03
N HIS A 92 -10.91 4.90 -0.24
CA HIS A 92 -10.36 5.86 -1.19
C HIS A 92 -10.45 7.30 -0.66
N ASP A 93 -11.61 7.71 -0.17
CA ASP A 93 -11.84 9.11 0.22
C ASP A 93 -11.08 9.49 1.49
N ASP A 94 -11.00 8.58 2.47
CA ASP A 94 -10.23 8.77 3.69
C ASP A 94 -8.73 8.78 3.41
N LEU A 95 -8.25 7.97 2.46
CA LEU A 95 -6.84 7.97 2.08
C LEU A 95 -6.40 9.33 1.55
N TYR A 96 -7.19 9.96 0.68
CA TYR A 96 -6.82 11.26 0.12
C TYR A 96 -6.97 12.42 1.13
N LYS A 97 -7.72 12.22 2.22
CA LYS A 97 -7.78 13.19 3.33
C LYS A 97 -6.64 13.02 4.32
N ASN A 98 -6.25 11.79 4.64
CA ASN A 98 -5.23 11.46 5.64
C ASN A 98 -4.37 10.27 5.17
N PRO A 99 -3.40 10.48 4.27
CA PRO A 99 -2.62 9.40 3.65
C PRO A 99 -1.64 8.70 4.60
N HIS A 100 -1.29 9.37 5.71
CA HIS A 100 -0.36 8.92 6.76
C HIS A 100 -1.04 8.49 8.02
#